data_AF-A0A9D0KLE2-F1
#
_entry.id   AF-A0A9D0KLE2-F1
#
_cell.length_a   1.000
_cell.length_b   1.000
_cell.length_c   1.000
_cell.angle_alpha   90.00
_cell.angle_beta   90.00
_cell.angle_gamma   90.00
#
_symmetry.space_group_name_H-M   'P 1'
#
loop_
_entity.id
_entity.type
_entity.pdbx_description
1 polymer ?
#
loop_
_entity_poly.entity_id
_entity_poly.type
_entity_poly.pdbx_seq_one_letter_code
_entity_poly.pdbx_strand_id
1 'polypeptide(L)' 'QLMEILNDLPPREVKILQMRYGLLDGQTYTLEQVGKKLGVTRERVRQIEAQALSRLRHPTHARRLRDFLRT' A
#
# COMPACT_ATOMS: atom_id res chain seq x y z
N GLN A 1 7.76 6.99 10.66
CA GLN A 1 8.65 6.27 9.72
C GLN A 1 7.89 5.49 8.64
N LEU A 2 7.23 4.35 8.90
CA LEU A 2 6.49 3.64 7.81
C LEU A 2 5.40 4.51 7.16
N MET A 3 4.60 5.22 7.97
CA MET A 3 3.59 6.16 7.46
C MET A 3 4.17 7.33 6.66
N GLU A 4 5.41 7.75 6.94
CA GLU A 4 6.08 8.81 6.17
C GLU A 4 6.51 8.31 4.78
N ILE A 5 6.97 7.06 4.70
CA ILE A 5 7.26 6.41 3.41
C ILE A 5 5.97 6.23 2.60
N LEU A 6 4.85 5.93 3.28
CA LEU A 6 3.55 5.84 2.64
C LEU A 6 3.03 7.22 2.19
N ASN A 7 3.32 8.31 2.89
CA ASN A 7 2.92 9.65 2.47
C ASN A 7 3.53 10.11 1.13
N ASP A 8 4.66 9.51 0.71
CA ASP A 8 5.26 9.76 -0.60
C ASP A 8 4.50 9.07 -1.76
N LEU A 9 3.57 8.16 -1.46
CA LEU A 9 2.74 7.47 -2.45
C LEU A 9 1.44 8.24 -2.73
N PRO A 10 0.84 8.07 -3.92
CA PRO A 10 -0.47 8.61 -4.22
C PRO A 10 -1.53 8.18 -3.18
N PRO A 11 -2.46 9.07 -2.76
CA PRO A 11 -3.44 8.75 -1.70
C PRO A 11 -4.26 7.48 -1.93
N ARG A 12 -4.55 7.17 -3.21
CA ARG A 12 -5.24 5.93 -3.60
C ARG A 12 -4.39 4.68 -3.39
N GLU A 13 -3.09 4.75 -3.70
CA GLU A 13 -2.15 3.66 -3.48
C GLU A 13 -1.98 3.41 -1.97
N VAL A 14 -1.82 4.48 -1.19
CA VAL A 14 -1.75 4.41 0.28
C VAL A 14 -2.99 3.75 0.87
N LYS A 15 -4.18 4.18 0.44
CA LYS A 15 -5.44 3.63 0.96
C LYS A 15 -5.59 2.14 0.66
N ILE A 16 -5.21 1.72 -0.56
CA ILE A 16 -5.21 0.30 -0.93
C ILE A 16 -4.23 -0.48 -0.06
N LEU A 17 -2.99 -0.01 0.11
CA LEU A 17 -2.01 -0.67 0.98
C LEU A 17 -2.49 -0.72 2.44
N GLN A 18 -3.04 0.36 2.96
CA GLN A 18 -3.57 0.42 4.33
C GLN A 18 -4.65 -0.63 4.57
N MET A 19 -5.58 -0.81 3.62
CA MET A 19 -6.62 -1.82 3.71
C MET A 19 -6.07 -3.24 3.46
N ARG A 20 -5.14 -3.42 2.52
CA ARG A 20 -4.59 -4.75 2.20
C ARG A 20 -3.75 -5.33 3.34
N TYR A 21 -3.01 -4.48 4.04
CA TYR A 21 -2.08 -4.87 5.10
C TYR A 21 -2.59 -4.51 6.50
N GLY A 22 -3.84 -4.04 6.65
CA GLY A 22 -4.43 -3.71 7.95
C GLY A 22 -3.71 -2.58 8.70
N LEU A 23 -3.09 -1.64 7.98
CA LEU A 23 -2.32 -0.55 8.59
C LEU A 23 -3.20 0.56 9.17
N LEU A 24 -4.51 0.52 8.94
CA LEU A 24 -5.47 1.52 9.43
C LEU A 24 -6.26 1.01 10.64
N ASP A 25 -6.88 -0.15 10.51
CA ASP A 25 -7.82 -0.73 11.48
C ASP A 25 -7.35 -2.09 12.04
N GLY A 26 -6.12 -2.52 11.70
CA GLY A 26 -5.60 -3.83 12.07
C GLY A 26 -6.17 -4.99 11.26
N GLN A 27 -7.09 -4.73 10.32
CA GLN A 27 -7.79 -5.76 9.57
C GLN A 27 -7.37 -5.80 8.10
N THR A 28 -7.01 -6.98 7.62
CA THR A 28 -6.63 -7.18 6.22
C THR A 28 -7.87 -7.43 5.37
N TYR A 29 -7.96 -6.72 4.24
CA TYR A 29 -9.03 -6.86 3.27
C TYR A 29 -8.54 -7.57 2.00
N THR A 30 -9.41 -8.40 1.41
CA THR A 30 -9.13 -9.02 0.11
C THR A 30 -9.22 -7.99 -1.03
N LEU A 31 -8.58 -8.26 -2.17
CA LEU A 31 -8.67 -7.40 -3.36
C LEU A 31 -10.12 -7.11 -3.77
N GLU A 32 -11.02 -8.08 -3.58
CA GLU A 32 -12.44 -7.92 -3.89
C GLU A 32 -13.16 -7.02 -2.90
N GLN A 33 -12.89 -7.17 -1.59
CA GLN A 33 -13.45 -6.29 -0.56
C GLN A 33 -12.97 -4.85 -0.71
N VAL A 34 -11.67 -4.66 -1.00
CA VAL A 34 -11.09 -3.35 -1.29
C VAL A 34 -11.73 -2.76 -2.54
N GLY A 35 -11.91 -3.56 -3.60
CA GLY A 35 -12.57 -3.14 -4.83
C GLY A 35 -13.99 -2.66 -4.59
N LYS A 36 -14.79 -3.43 -3.84
CA LYS A 36 -16.15 -3.06 -3.44
C LYS A 36 -16.18 -1.75 -2.65
N LYS A 37 -15.30 -1.57 -1.66
CA LYS A 37 -15.23 -0.36 -0.84
C LYS A 37 -14.78 0.89 -1.61
N LEU A 38 -13.94 0.73 -2.64
CA LEU A 38 -13.40 1.84 -3.45
C LEU A 38 -14.16 2.07 -4.76
N GLY A 39 -15.20 1.28 -5.05
CA GLY A 39 -15.96 1.36 -6.30
C GLY A 39 -15.13 1.00 -7.54
N VAL A 40 -14.17 0.08 -7.40
CA VAL A 40 -13.28 -0.35 -8.50
C VAL A 40 -13.27 -1.86 -8.63
N THR A 41 -12.89 -2.36 -9.81
CA THR A 41 -12.79 -3.80 -10.04
C THR A 41 -11.64 -4.41 -9.25
N ARG A 42 -11.75 -5.71 -8.93
CA ARG A 42 -10.68 -6.48 -8.29
C ARG A 42 -9.35 -6.35 -9.03
N GLU A 43 -9.38 -6.44 -10.36
CA GLU A 43 -8.17 -6.34 -11.17
C GLU A 43 -7.56 -4.93 -11.11
N ARG A 44 -8.39 -3.89 -11.02
CA ARG A 44 -7.90 -2.53 -10.84
C ARG A 44 -7.16 -2.37 -9.50
N VAL A 45 -7.67 -2.98 -8.42
CA VAL A 45 -6.96 -3.00 -7.13
C VAL A 45 -5.62 -3.72 -7.25
N ARG A 46 -5.59 -4.88 -7.92
CA ARG A 46 -4.35 -5.66 -8.14
C ARG A 46 -3.29 -4.84 -8.89
N GLN A 47 -3.68 -4.14 -9.94
CA GLN A 47 -2.78 -3.28 -10.72
C GLN A 47 -2.21 -2.15 -9.87
N ILE A 48 -3.06 -1.46 -9.10
CA ILE A 48 -2.63 -0.34 -8.25
C ILE A 48 -1.72 -0.84 -7.11
N GLU A 49 -2.03 -1.99 -6.51
CA GLU A 49 -1.17 -2.64 -5.51
C GLU A 49 0.22 -2.95 -6.09
N ALA A 50 0.28 -3.53 -7.30
CA ALA A 50 1.55 -3.80 -7.97
C ALA A 50 2.34 -2.52 -8.28
N GLN A 51 1.67 -1.45 -8.70
CA GLN A 51 2.31 -0.14 -8.92
C GLN A 51 2.88 0.44 -7.62
N ALA A 52 2.10 0.41 -6.54
CA ALA A 52 2.53 0.90 -5.23
C ALA A 52 3.74 0.11 -4.70
N LEU A 53 3.71 -1.22 -4.81
CA LEU A 53 4.83 -2.08 -4.44
C LEU A 53 6.08 -1.82 -5.30
N SER A 54 5.90 -1.55 -6.59
CA SER A 54 7.01 -1.18 -7.48
C SER A 54 7.68 0.13 -7.04
N ARG A 55 6.89 1.16 -6.69
CA ARG A 55 7.40 2.43 -6.16
C ARG A 55 8.13 2.24 -4.82
N LEU A 56 7.60 1.41 -3.92
CA LEU A 56 8.25 1.10 -2.65
C LEU A 56 9.59 0.35 -2.81
N ARG A 57 9.74 -0.42 -3.90
CA ARG A 57 11.01 -1.09 -4.25
C ARG A 57 12.05 -0.14 -4.85
N HIS A 58 11.68 1.08 -5.24
CA HIS A 58 12.65 2.05 -5.74
C HIS A 58 13.71 2.35 -4.66
N PRO A 59 15.02 2.43 -5.00
CA PRO A 59 16.10 2.53 -4.01
C PRO A 59 15.93 3.64 -2.97
N THR A 60 15.34 4.77 -3.35
CA THR A 60 14.99 5.89 -2.47
C THR A 60 14.08 5.48 -1.30
N HIS A 61 13.00 4.73 -1.60
CA HIS A 61 12.06 4.25 -0.57
C HIS A 61 12.55 2.94 0.07
N ALA A 62 13.16 2.05 -0.70
CA ALA A 62 13.66 0.76 -0.24
C ALA A 62 14.80 0.88 0.80
N ARG A 63 15.59 1.97 0.77
CA ARG A 63 16.55 2.26 1.85
C ARG A 63 15.80 2.60 3.15
N ARG A 64 14.89 3.58 3.11
CA ARG A 64 14.06 3.98 4.27
C ARG A 64 13.24 2.82 4.84
N LEU A 65 12.69 1.96 3.98
CA LEU A 65 11.90 0.80 4.39
C LEU A 65 12.77 -0.28 5.07
N ARG A 66 13.99 -0.50 4.56
CA ARG A 66 14.96 -1.42 5.21
C ARG A 66 15.44 -0.89 6.54
N ASP A 67 15.66 0.40 6.66
CA ASP A 67 16.07 1.04 7.92
C ASP A 67 14.94 0.90 8.97
N PHE A 68 13.67 1.05 8.55
CA PHE A 68 12.52 0.79 9.41
C PHE A 68 12.41 -0.67 9.88
N LEU A 69 12.68 -1.65 9.01
CA LEU A 69 12.60 -3.09 9.35
C LEU A 69 13.79 -3.64 10.14
N ARG A 70 14.88 -2.85 10.28
CA ARG A 70 16.08 -3.23 11.04
C ARG A 70 16.07 -2.75 12.49
N THR A 71 15.06 -1.98 12.88
CA THR A 71 14.85 -1.48 14.25
C THR A 71 13.80 -2.33 14.95
#